data_AF-A0A6A5QT36-F1
#
_entry.id   AF-A0A6A5QT36-F1
#
_cell.length_a   1.000
_cell.length_b   1.000
_cell.length_c   1.000
_cell.angle_alpha   90.00
_cell.angle_beta   90.00
_cell.angle_gamma   90.00
#
_symmetry.space_group_name_H-M   'P 1'
#
loop_
_entity.id
_entity.type
_entity.pdbx_description
1 polymer ?
#
loop_
_entity_poly.entity_id
_entity_poly.type
_entity_poly.pdbx_seq_one_letter_code
_entity_poly.pdbx_strand_id
1 'polypeptide(L)'
;MLFFRLIQFLAYQCLLLTSVLSYQIDQSCVDEGLDADLRDAMTSAFEMVDAARNRLNAEPMDQNTLELLGWLFGRKNQAPDTIVTNKIIDVFGAIRNAYRPETPRGNPVGLNDIVIFCNTARYRVKDAQKKLFEDSTNGEIIRFDEQICKGKRFPRDIMEKVALAVTTNPTSATGFVQPTQIQLCPWFVQWVKDHKYKMVKDAMMTSIGKTLIKLAGRAPFSFAQIDAFNLLDKVLLHEMMHGRAAWKTYDDHRDLIEVGLNDVELKSGYFGLHMVKAVAYGWSKATKLASESKVMGSPESPDANADSLALFGSSKYSNISTNLEACADA
;
A
#
# COMPACT_ATOMS: atom_id res chain seq x y z
N MET A 1 -16.71 -39.16 33.70
CA MET A 1 -15.35 -38.65 33.40
C MET A 1 -15.06 -38.50 31.91
N LEU A 2 -15.42 -39.45 31.03
CA LEU A 2 -15.18 -39.34 29.58
C LEU A 2 -15.85 -38.11 28.93
N PHE A 3 -17.08 -37.79 29.32
CA PHE A 3 -17.85 -36.67 28.74
C PHE A 3 -17.20 -35.31 28.99
N PHE A 4 -16.61 -35.10 30.17
CA PHE A 4 -15.92 -33.86 30.52
C PHE A 4 -14.63 -33.66 29.70
N ARG A 5 -13.88 -34.74 29.43
CA ARG A 5 -12.67 -34.67 28.61
C ARG A 5 -12.99 -34.42 27.13
N LEU A 6 -14.11 -34.94 26.62
CA LEU A 6 -14.56 -34.67 25.26
C LEU A 6 -14.95 -33.19 25.08
N ILE A 7 -15.69 -32.62 26.03
CA ILE A 7 -16.05 -31.19 26.02
C ILE A 7 -14.80 -30.31 26.10
N GLN A 8 -13.83 -30.67 26.93
CA GLN A 8 -12.57 -29.92 27.04
C GLN A 8 -11.75 -29.99 25.74
N PHE A 9 -11.73 -31.15 25.07
CA PHE A 9 -11.03 -31.33 23.79
C PHE A 9 -11.71 -30.55 22.65
N LEU A 10 -13.05 -30.58 22.60
CA LEU A 10 -13.84 -29.80 21.63
C LEU A 10 -13.72 -28.29 21.88
N ALA A 11 -13.70 -27.84 23.14
CA ALA A 11 -13.47 -26.44 23.48
C ALA A 11 -12.05 -25.97 23.09
N TYR A 12 -11.03 -26.82 23.28
CA TYR A 12 -9.67 -26.54 22.81
C TYR A 12 -9.56 -26.48 21.29
N GLN A 13 -10.23 -27.39 20.56
CA GLN A 13 -10.26 -27.32 19.10
C GLN A 13 -11.05 -26.11 18.57
N CYS A 14 -12.09 -25.66 19.28
CA CYS A 14 -12.85 -24.46 18.92
C CYS A 14 -12.06 -23.17 19.20
N LEU A 15 -11.22 -23.15 20.23
CA LEU A 15 -10.34 -22.01 20.57
C LEU A 15 -9.11 -21.89 19.65
N LEU A 16 -8.74 -22.94 18.92
CA LEU A 16 -7.59 -22.93 18.00
C LEU A 16 -7.94 -22.53 16.57
N LEU A 17 -9.21 -22.26 16.27
CA LEU A 17 -9.69 -21.77 14.97
C LEU A 17 -9.95 -20.26 14.97
N THR A 18 -9.24 -19.49 15.80
CA THR A 18 -9.13 -18.06 15.52
C THR A 18 -8.28 -17.94 14.26
N SER A 19 -8.91 -17.72 13.12
CA SER A 19 -8.23 -17.34 11.87
C SER A 19 -7.39 -16.11 12.17
N VAL A 20 -6.11 -16.31 12.44
CA VAL A 20 -5.19 -15.21 12.68
C VAL A 20 -4.99 -14.56 11.32
N LEU A 21 -5.47 -13.32 11.21
CA LEU A 21 -5.28 -12.52 10.02
C LEU A 21 -3.77 -12.36 9.77
N SER A 22 -3.31 -12.59 8.54
CA SER A 22 -1.90 -12.79 8.23
C SER A 22 -1.48 -12.31 6.84
N TYR A 23 -0.19 -12.38 6.54
CA TYR A 23 0.34 -12.33 5.18
C TYR A 23 1.04 -13.65 4.82
N GLN A 24 1.03 -14.02 3.54
CA GLN A 24 1.77 -15.17 3.03
C GLN A 24 2.65 -14.72 1.86
N ILE A 25 3.93 -15.10 1.89
CA ILE A 25 4.84 -14.95 0.77
C ILE A 25 4.73 -16.19 -0.11
N ASP A 26 4.24 -16.02 -1.33
CA ASP A 26 4.03 -17.12 -2.28
C ASP A 26 5.34 -17.78 -2.74
N GLN A 27 5.25 -19.00 -3.29
CA GLN A 27 6.40 -19.73 -3.84
C GLN A 27 7.10 -18.94 -4.97
N SER A 28 6.35 -18.15 -5.76
CA SER A 28 6.94 -17.28 -6.79
C SER A 28 8.02 -16.35 -6.26
N CYS A 29 7.93 -15.91 -5.01
CA CYS A 29 8.92 -15.04 -4.40
C CYS A 29 10.18 -15.79 -3.93
N VAL A 30 10.04 -17.06 -3.57
CA VAL A 30 11.18 -17.94 -3.28
C VAL A 30 11.94 -18.24 -4.56
N ASP A 31 11.21 -18.53 -5.64
CA ASP A 31 11.79 -18.83 -6.95
C ASP A 31 12.58 -17.62 -7.49
N GLU A 32 12.14 -16.40 -7.14
CA GLU A 32 12.85 -15.15 -7.45
C GLU A 32 13.99 -14.81 -6.46
N GLY A 33 14.12 -15.56 -5.36
CA GLY A 33 15.13 -15.32 -4.32
C GLY A 33 14.85 -14.07 -3.47
N LEU A 34 13.59 -13.66 -3.33
CA LEU A 34 13.17 -12.44 -2.63
C LEU A 34 12.47 -12.69 -1.28
N ASP A 35 12.32 -13.95 -0.85
CA ASP A 35 11.52 -14.25 0.34
C ASP A 35 12.09 -13.64 1.62
N ALA A 36 13.42 -13.62 1.79
CA ALA A 36 14.07 -12.93 2.90
C ALA A 36 13.91 -11.40 2.83
N ASP A 37 14.16 -10.80 1.66
CA ASP A 37 13.99 -9.35 1.44
C ASP A 37 12.54 -8.89 1.72
N LEU A 38 11.56 -9.71 1.34
CA LEU A 38 10.15 -9.46 1.62
C LEU A 38 9.81 -9.51 3.11
N ARG A 39 10.33 -10.49 3.86
CA ARG A 39 10.10 -10.54 5.32
C ARG A 39 10.67 -9.33 6.04
N ASP A 40 11.87 -8.92 5.64
CA ASP A 40 12.53 -7.73 6.17
C ASP A 40 11.73 -6.46 5.83
N ALA A 41 11.26 -6.36 4.58
CA ALA A 41 10.47 -5.23 4.12
C ALA A 41 9.08 -5.16 4.80
N MET A 42 8.40 -6.30 4.97
CA MET A 42 7.14 -6.39 5.71
C MET A 42 7.33 -6.01 7.18
N THR A 43 8.39 -6.51 7.81
CA THR A 43 8.75 -6.11 9.18
C THR A 43 8.95 -4.59 9.27
N SER A 44 9.71 -4.00 8.34
CA SER A 44 9.92 -2.56 8.30
C SER A 44 8.62 -1.78 8.05
N ALA A 45 7.74 -2.25 7.16
CA ALA A 45 6.43 -1.66 6.93
C ALA A 45 5.56 -1.68 8.21
N PHE A 46 5.57 -2.76 9.00
CA PHE A 46 4.85 -2.80 10.28
C PHE A 46 5.44 -1.85 11.32
N GLU A 47 6.76 -1.65 11.34
CA GLU A 47 7.38 -0.62 12.20
C GLU A 47 6.96 0.80 11.80
N MET A 48 6.76 1.06 10.50
CA MET A 48 6.20 2.32 10.00
C MET A 48 4.75 2.52 10.48
N VAL A 49 3.93 1.47 10.37
CA VAL A 49 2.54 1.45 10.85
C VAL A 49 2.48 1.73 12.36
N ASP A 50 3.28 1.02 13.16
CA ASP A 50 3.34 1.23 14.62
C ASP A 50 3.76 2.67 14.96
N ALA A 51 4.79 3.20 14.29
CA ALA A 51 5.27 4.55 14.54
C ALA A 51 4.29 5.64 14.11
N ALA A 52 3.56 5.43 13.02
CA ALA A 52 2.50 6.32 12.56
C ALA A 52 1.34 6.35 13.55
N ARG A 53 0.93 5.19 14.04
CA ARG A 53 -0.14 5.08 15.03
C ARG A 53 0.28 5.69 16.37
N ASN A 54 1.49 5.41 16.84
CA ASN A 54 1.98 5.94 18.11
C ASN A 54 2.04 7.47 18.12
N ARG A 55 2.53 8.10 17.05
CA ARG A 55 2.58 9.58 16.98
C ARG A 55 1.19 10.22 16.89
N LEU A 56 0.25 9.59 16.17
CA LEU A 56 -1.13 10.07 16.07
C LEU A 56 -1.92 9.93 17.38
N ASN A 57 -1.46 9.06 18.30
CA ASN A 57 -2.06 8.88 19.63
C ASN A 57 -1.24 9.58 20.73
N ALA A 58 -0.21 10.34 20.40
CA ALA A 58 0.58 11.07 21.38
C ALA A 58 -0.17 12.32 21.85
N GLU A 59 -0.12 12.59 23.16
CA GLU A 59 -0.72 13.78 23.77
C GLU A 59 0.32 14.55 24.59
N PRO A 60 0.72 15.77 24.17
CA PRO A 60 0.41 16.38 22.87
C PRO A 60 1.15 15.68 21.71
N MET A 61 0.63 15.82 20.48
CA MET A 61 1.38 15.45 19.28
C MET A 61 2.61 16.36 19.12
N ASP A 62 3.73 15.81 18.67
CA ASP A 62 4.93 16.60 18.42
C ASP A 62 4.80 17.48 17.16
N GLN A 63 5.61 18.53 17.09
CA GLN A 63 5.56 19.52 16.01
C GLN A 63 5.76 18.89 14.62
N ASN A 64 6.65 17.91 14.47
CA ASN A 64 6.87 17.27 13.17
C ASN A 64 5.64 16.48 12.74
N THR A 65 4.96 15.83 13.69
CA THR A 65 3.70 15.12 13.42
C THR A 65 2.61 16.08 12.96
N LEU A 66 2.46 17.24 13.61
CA LEU A 66 1.52 18.29 13.21
C LEU A 66 1.84 18.82 11.81
N GLU A 67 3.11 19.10 11.49
CA GLU A 67 3.51 19.53 10.15
C GLU A 67 3.19 18.49 9.08
N LEU A 68 3.49 17.22 9.33
CA LEU A 68 3.16 16.11 8.43
C LEU A 68 1.66 15.99 8.19
N LEU A 69 0.85 16.14 9.25
CA LEU A 69 -0.61 16.19 9.12
C LEU A 69 -1.03 17.36 8.24
N GLY A 70 -0.48 18.55 8.47
CA GLY A 70 -0.73 19.74 7.67
C GLY A 70 -0.42 19.54 6.18
N TRP A 71 0.72 18.91 5.85
CA TRP A 71 1.12 18.70 4.47
C TRP A 71 0.31 17.61 3.76
N LEU A 72 0.05 16.47 4.41
CA LEU A 72 -0.53 15.29 3.74
C LEU A 72 -2.04 15.19 3.87
N PHE A 73 -2.65 15.90 4.81
CA PHE A 73 -4.09 15.81 5.10
C PHE A 73 -4.75 17.18 5.34
N GLY A 74 -3.95 18.24 5.54
CA GLY A 74 -4.43 19.59 5.79
C GLY A 74 -4.86 20.32 4.52
N ARG A 75 -6.02 20.97 4.58
CA ARG A 75 -6.43 21.94 3.55
C ARG A 75 -5.58 23.19 3.65
N LYS A 76 -5.54 23.97 2.57
CA LYS A 76 -4.86 25.28 2.58
C LYS A 76 -5.40 26.13 3.74
N ASN A 77 -4.48 26.64 4.57
CA ASN A 77 -4.75 27.45 5.78
C ASN A 77 -5.51 26.72 6.91
N GLN A 78 -5.65 25.40 6.85
CA GLN A 78 -6.19 24.63 7.98
C GLN A 78 -5.11 24.45 9.04
N ALA A 79 -5.43 24.74 10.29
CA ALA A 79 -4.53 24.48 11.41
C ALA A 79 -4.37 22.95 11.60
N PRO A 80 -3.13 22.42 11.70
CA PRO A 80 -2.93 20.97 11.67
C PRO A 80 -3.55 20.20 12.85
N ASP A 81 -3.67 20.83 14.01
CA ASP A 81 -4.30 20.30 15.22
C ASP A 81 -5.83 20.11 15.08
N THR A 82 -6.43 20.71 14.05
CA THR A 82 -7.87 20.56 13.73
C THR A 82 -8.17 19.44 12.73
N ILE A 83 -7.13 18.74 12.23
CA ILE A 83 -7.29 17.66 11.25
C ILE A 83 -7.86 16.42 11.95
N VAL A 84 -8.92 15.83 11.38
CA VAL A 84 -9.53 14.61 11.91
C VAL A 84 -8.67 13.40 11.54
N THR A 85 -8.14 12.72 12.55
CA THR A 85 -7.18 11.62 12.38
C THR A 85 -7.75 10.22 12.65
N ASN A 86 -8.99 10.10 13.14
CA ASN A 86 -9.57 8.81 13.56
C ASN A 86 -9.48 7.74 12.47
N LYS A 87 -9.89 8.07 11.23
CA LYS A 87 -9.77 7.14 10.09
C LYS A 87 -8.32 6.72 9.83
N ILE A 88 -7.38 7.66 9.91
CA ILE A 88 -5.95 7.37 9.68
C ILE A 88 -5.43 6.40 10.75
N ILE A 89 -5.79 6.65 12.02
CA ILE A 89 -5.45 5.78 13.15
C ILE A 89 -6.06 4.39 12.97
N ASP A 90 -7.32 4.32 12.55
CA ASP A 90 -8.05 3.07 12.33
C ASP A 90 -7.43 2.25 11.20
N VAL A 91 -7.05 2.87 10.08
CA VAL A 91 -6.38 2.17 8.97
C VAL A 91 -5.05 1.56 9.41
N PHE A 92 -4.19 2.33 10.10
CA PHE A 92 -2.95 1.80 10.63
C PHE A 92 -3.19 0.70 11.67
N GLY A 93 -4.20 0.87 12.54
CA GLY A 93 -4.62 -0.15 13.50
C GLY A 93 -5.08 -1.44 12.83
N ALA A 94 -5.84 -1.33 11.74
CA ALA A 94 -6.36 -2.44 10.98
C ALA A 94 -5.23 -3.21 10.29
N ILE A 95 -4.33 -2.54 9.57
CA ILE A 95 -3.14 -3.17 8.95
C ILE A 95 -2.28 -3.90 9.98
N ARG A 96 -2.00 -3.25 11.12
CA ARG A 96 -1.20 -3.83 12.20
C ARG A 96 -1.80 -5.13 12.73
N ASN A 97 -3.12 -5.16 12.90
CA ASN A 97 -3.81 -6.30 13.50
C ASN A 97 -4.11 -7.39 12.45
N ALA A 98 -4.31 -7.00 11.19
CA ALA A 98 -4.73 -7.89 10.12
C ALA A 98 -3.58 -8.55 9.39
N TYR A 99 -2.43 -7.90 9.23
CA TYR A 99 -1.41 -8.39 8.31
C TYR A 99 -0.11 -8.80 8.97
N ARG A 100 0.06 -8.63 10.29
CA ARG A 100 1.36 -8.77 10.94
C ARG A 100 1.98 -10.18 10.92
N PRO A 101 1.27 -11.27 11.26
CA PRO A 101 1.88 -12.59 11.31
C PRO A 101 2.06 -13.15 9.89
N GLU A 102 3.19 -13.82 9.64
CA GLU A 102 3.39 -14.59 8.42
C GLU A 102 2.68 -15.94 8.55
N THR A 103 1.81 -16.27 7.61
CA THR A 103 1.29 -17.63 7.42
C THR A 103 2.26 -18.40 6.55
N PRO A 104 2.86 -19.51 7.07
CA PRO A 104 3.77 -20.32 6.28
C PRO A 104 3.14 -20.83 4.99
N ARG A 105 3.93 -20.94 3.93
CA ARG A 105 3.48 -21.52 2.65
C ARG A 105 2.91 -22.92 2.86
N GLY A 106 1.86 -23.24 2.09
CA GLY A 106 1.15 -24.51 2.17
C GLY A 106 0.05 -24.55 3.24
N ASN A 107 -0.01 -23.56 4.13
CA ASN A 107 -1.15 -23.39 5.03
C ASN A 107 -2.27 -22.59 4.35
N PRO A 108 -3.55 -22.86 4.71
CA PRO A 108 -4.68 -22.08 4.25
C PRO A 108 -4.53 -20.60 4.62
N VAL A 109 -4.88 -19.72 3.69
CA VAL A 109 -4.97 -18.27 3.91
C VAL A 109 -6.42 -17.85 4.10
N GLY A 110 -6.66 -16.98 5.07
CA GLY A 110 -7.96 -16.40 5.37
C GLY A 110 -8.40 -15.35 4.35
N LEU A 111 -9.70 -15.03 4.34
CA LEU A 111 -10.30 -14.04 3.42
C LEU A 111 -9.74 -12.62 3.58
N ASN A 112 -9.23 -12.33 4.77
CA ASN A 112 -8.67 -11.05 5.16
C ASN A 112 -7.15 -11.09 5.21
N ASP A 113 -6.53 -12.14 4.68
CA ASP A 113 -5.09 -12.25 4.56
C ASP A 113 -4.61 -11.65 3.26
N ILE A 114 -3.30 -11.41 3.18
CA ILE A 114 -2.60 -11.00 1.96
C ILE A 114 -1.76 -12.15 1.44
N VAL A 115 -1.79 -12.37 0.12
CA VAL A 115 -0.82 -13.24 -0.58
C VAL A 115 0.06 -12.39 -1.49
N ILE A 116 1.37 -12.44 -1.30
CA ILE A 116 2.35 -11.65 -2.06
C ILE A 116 2.99 -12.53 -3.13
N PHE A 117 2.89 -12.10 -4.40
CA PHE A 117 3.45 -12.76 -5.57
C PHE A 117 4.57 -11.94 -6.20
N CYS A 118 5.63 -12.60 -6.67
CA CYS A 118 6.80 -11.95 -7.28
C CYS A 118 6.96 -12.21 -8.78
N ASN A 119 6.15 -13.09 -9.35
CA ASN A 119 6.14 -13.28 -10.80
C ASN A 119 4.72 -13.59 -11.28
N THR A 120 4.58 -13.81 -12.59
CA THR A 120 3.30 -14.02 -13.25
C THR A 120 2.99 -15.51 -13.49
N ALA A 121 3.67 -16.44 -12.82
CA ALA A 121 3.55 -17.88 -13.09
C ALA A 121 2.15 -18.45 -12.77
N ARG A 122 1.37 -17.78 -11.92
CA ARG A 122 -0.02 -18.18 -11.60
C ARG A 122 -0.99 -18.02 -12.77
N TYR A 123 -0.67 -17.19 -13.76
CA TYR A 123 -1.56 -16.96 -14.89
C TYR A 123 -1.36 -18.03 -15.96
N ARG A 124 -2.40 -18.83 -16.20
CA ARG A 124 -2.41 -19.93 -17.16
C ARG A 124 -3.16 -19.52 -18.42
N VAL A 125 -2.58 -19.80 -19.58
CA VAL A 125 -3.23 -19.48 -20.87
C VAL A 125 -4.55 -20.26 -20.98
N LYS A 126 -5.66 -19.54 -21.20
CA LYS A 126 -6.98 -20.14 -21.45
C LYS A 126 -7.37 -20.05 -22.93
N ASP A 127 -7.14 -18.89 -23.53
CA ASP A 127 -7.34 -18.63 -24.95
C ASP A 127 -6.23 -17.69 -25.43
N ALA A 128 -5.24 -18.25 -26.13
CA ALA A 128 -4.09 -17.49 -26.63
C ALA A 128 -4.49 -16.45 -27.70
N GLN A 129 -5.52 -16.73 -28.51
CA GLN A 129 -5.96 -15.81 -29.57
C GLN A 129 -6.61 -14.56 -28.98
N LYS A 130 -7.41 -14.73 -27.92
CA LYS A 130 -8.03 -13.64 -27.19
C LYS A 130 -7.16 -13.05 -26.08
N LYS A 131 -5.96 -13.62 -25.87
CA LYS A 131 -5.05 -13.28 -24.77
C LYS A 131 -5.72 -13.38 -23.39
N LEU A 132 -6.59 -14.37 -23.23
CA LEU A 132 -7.27 -14.65 -21.97
C LEU A 132 -6.45 -15.65 -21.17
N PHE A 133 -6.23 -15.31 -19.90
CA PHE A 133 -5.49 -16.10 -18.94
C PHE A 133 -6.38 -16.33 -17.72
N GLU A 134 -6.29 -17.52 -17.15
CA GLU A 134 -6.92 -17.89 -15.89
C GLU A 134 -5.89 -17.71 -14.77
N ASP A 135 -6.21 -16.92 -13.75
CA ASP A 135 -5.42 -16.87 -12.53
C ASP A 135 -5.68 -18.15 -11.74
N SER A 136 -4.66 -19.00 -11.61
CA SER A 136 -4.81 -20.31 -10.96
C SER A 136 -5.11 -20.25 -9.46
N THR A 137 -5.05 -19.06 -8.85
CA THR A 137 -5.29 -18.89 -7.41
C THR A 137 -6.75 -18.65 -7.07
N ASN A 138 -7.51 -18.03 -7.98
CA ASN A 138 -8.91 -17.63 -7.75
C ASN A 138 -9.85 -18.02 -8.90
N GLY A 139 -9.32 -18.54 -10.01
CA GLY A 139 -10.07 -18.96 -11.19
C GLY A 139 -10.57 -17.81 -12.08
N GLU A 140 -10.13 -16.57 -11.81
CA GLU A 140 -10.55 -15.39 -12.57
C GLU A 140 -9.95 -15.43 -13.99
N ILE A 141 -10.79 -15.15 -14.99
CA ILE A 141 -10.35 -15.00 -16.38
C ILE A 141 -10.04 -13.53 -16.64
N ILE A 142 -8.77 -13.24 -16.88
CA ILE A 142 -8.25 -11.90 -17.12
C ILE A 142 -7.70 -11.75 -18.54
N ARG A 143 -7.67 -10.51 -19.03
CA ARG A 143 -6.85 -10.13 -20.19
C ARG A 143 -5.45 -9.79 -19.72
N PHE A 144 -4.49 -10.65 -20.04
CA PHE A 144 -3.14 -10.53 -19.49
C PHE A 144 -2.36 -9.34 -20.05
N ASP A 145 -2.70 -8.88 -21.27
CA ASP A 145 -2.10 -7.69 -21.87
C ASP A 145 -2.65 -6.37 -21.33
N GLU A 146 -3.69 -6.43 -20.50
CA GLU A 146 -4.26 -5.27 -19.80
C GLU A 146 -3.79 -5.16 -18.35
N GLN A 147 -2.99 -6.12 -17.88
CA GLN A 147 -2.47 -6.11 -16.52
C GLN A 147 -1.50 -4.94 -16.33
N ILE A 148 -1.70 -4.22 -15.23
CA ILE A 148 -0.94 -3.01 -14.89
C ILE A 148 0.57 -3.32 -14.84
N CYS A 149 0.98 -4.46 -14.27
CA CYS A 149 2.38 -4.89 -14.20
C CYS A 149 3.03 -5.26 -15.55
N LYS A 150 2.29 -5.32 -16.65
CA LYS A 150 2.87 -5.57 -17.99
C LYS A 150 3.21 -4.31 -18.77
N GLY A 151 2.71 -3.15 -18.32
CA GLY A 151 2.78 -1.90 -19.08
C GLY A 151 1.91 -1.99 -20.34
N LYS A 152 1.05 -1.00 -20.59
CA LYS A 152 0.38 -0.94 -21.88
C LYS A 152 1.39 -0.43 -22.92
N ARG A 153 1.68 -1.23 -23.95
CA ARG A 153 2.25 -0.74 -25.22
C ARG A 153 1.22 0.12 -25.96
N PHE A 154 0.90 1.32 -25.47
CA PHE A 154 0.25 2.33 -26.31
C PHE A 154 1.32 3.29 -26.84
N PRO A 155 1.46 3.46 -28.17
CA PRO A 155 2.57 4.20 -28.77
C PRO A 155 2.51 5.74 -28.60
N ARG A 156 1.78 6.27 -27.61
CA ARG A 156 1.62 7.73 -27.41
C ARG A 156 1.69 8.25 -25.98
N ASP A 157 1.70 7.39 -24.95
CA ASP A 157 1.90 7.86 -23.58
C ASP A 157 3.37 7.75 -23.21
N ILE A 158 4.08 8.88 -23.32
CA ILE A 158 5.51 9.08 -23.02
C ILE A 158 5.79 8.95 -21.50
N MET A 159 4.76 8.61 -20.72
CA MET A 159 4.81 8.32 -19.30
C MET A 159 4.13 6.97 -19.10
N GLU A 160 4.76 5.90 -19.58
CA GLU A 160 4.50 4.55 -19.06
C GLU A 160 4.62 4.65 -17.54
N LYS A 161 3.50 4.79 -16.83
CA LYS A 161 3.45 4.71 -15.38
C LYS A 161 3.78 3.27 -15.05
N VAL A 162 5.05 3.01 -14.83
CA VAL A 162 5.52 1.66 -14.53
C VAL A 162 5.16 1.37 -13.09
N ALA A 163 4.02 0.70 -12.87
CA ALA A 163 3.63 0.30 -11.53
C ALA A 163 4.70 -0.59 -10.91
N LEU A 164 4.98 -0.39 -9.62
CA LEU A 164 5.95 -1.18 -8.86
C LEU A 164 5.32 -2.47 -8.35
N ALA A 165 4.09 -2.37 -7.89
CA ALA A 165 3.24 -3.45 -7.46
C ALA A 165 1.77 -3.10 -7.74
N VAL A 166 0.89 -4.07 -7.52
CA VAL A 166 -0.56 -3.92 -7.65
C VAL A 166 -1.24 -4.80 -6.62
N THR A 167 -2.14 -4.22 -5.84
CA THR A 167 -3.10 -4.95 -5.01
C THR A 167 -4.40 -5.23 -5.75
N THR A 168 -4.90 -6.45 -5.62
CA THR A 168 -6.28 -6.82 -5.99
C THR A 168 -7.00 -7.43 -4.80
N ASN A 169 -8.30 -7.17 -4.69
CA ASN A 169 -9.20 -7.77 -3.70
C ASN A 169 -10.18 -8.72 -4.40
N PRO A 170 -9.71 -9.87 -4.92
CA PRO A 170 -10.50 -10.70 -5.82
C PRO A 170 -11.72 -11.31 -5.16
N THR A 171 -12.64 -11.69 -6.03
CA THR A 171 -13.83 -12.48 -5.74
C THR A 171 -13.87 -13.61 -6.77
N SER A 172 -14.17 -14.84 -6.36
CA SER A 172 -14.27 -15.99 -7.27
C SER A 172 -15.38 -15.77 -8.30
N ALA A 173 -15.39 -16.57 -9.36
CA ALA A 173 -16.46 -16.56 -10.36
C ALA A 173 -17.87 -16.81 -9.77
N THR A 174 -17.94 -17.43 -8.60
CA THR A 174 -19.16 -17.73 -7.84
C THR A 174 -19.51 -16.65 -6.81
N GLY A 175 -18.77 -15.55 -6.75
CA GLY A 175 -19.04 -14.46 -5.81
C GLY A 175 -18.39 -14.64 -4.43
N PHE A 176 -17.57 -15.67 -4.23
CA PHE A 176 -16.88 -15.85 -2.95
C PHE A 176 -15.65 -14.96 -2.87
N VAL A 177 -15.67 -14.08 -1.88
CA VAL A 177 -14.51 -13.29 -1.44
C VAL A 177 -13.26 -14.17 -1.38
N GLN A 178 -12.15 -13.69 -1.94
CA GLN A 178 -10.85 -14.35 -1.90
C GLN A 178 -9.84 -13.49 -1.15
N PRO A 179 -8.72 -14.05 -0.62
CA PRO A 179 -7.67 -13.27 0.02
C PRO A 179 -7.18 -12.11 -0.86
N THR A 180 -6.73 -11.03 -0.22
CA THR A 180 -6.09 -9.91 -0.91
C THR A 180 -4.83 -10.42 -1.59
N GLN A 181 -4.55 -9.98 -2.82
CA GLN A 181 -3.34 -10.35 -3.54
C GLN A 181 -2.51 -9.12 -3.84
N ILE A 182 -1.22 -9.17 -3.49
CA ILE A 182 -0.23 -8.17 -3.90
C ILE A 182 0.66 -8.81 -4.97
N GLN A 183 0.69 -8.25 -6.18
CA GLN A 183 1.62 -8.62 -7.23
C GLN A 183 2.74 -7.59 -7.30
N LEU A 184 3.98 -7.97 -7.00
CA LEU A 184 5.14 -7.18 -7.39
C LEU A 184 5.36 -7.28 -8.90
N CYS A 185 5.57 -6.16 -9.57
CA CYS A 185 5.75 -6.18 -11.01
C CYS A 185 7.14 -6.74 -11.38
N PRO A 186 7.28 -7.54 -12.45
CA PRO A 186 8.54 -8.26 -12.73
C PRO A 186 9.79 -7.38 -12.86
N TRP A 187 9.64 -6.19 -13.47
CA TRP A 187 10.74 -5.24 -13.58
C TRP A 187 11.18 -4.70 -12.21
N PHE A 188 10.23 -4.52 -11.28
CA PHE A 188 10.50 -4.04 -9.93
C PHE A 188 11.16 -5.13 -9.10
N VAL A 189 10.73 -6.38 -9.25
CA VAL A 189 11.41 -7.55 -8.69
C VAL A 189 12.86 -7.63 -9.14
N GLN A 190 13.13 -7.43 -10.44
CA GLN A 190 14.50 -7.35 -10.95
C GLN A 190 15.27 -6.17 -10.33
N TRP A 191 14.65 -5.00 -10.23
CA TRP A 191 15.24 -3.84 -9.57
C TRP A 191 15.63 -4.14 -8.11
N VAL A 192 14.73 -4.76 -7.34
CA VAL A 192 15.00 -5.16 -5.94
C VAL A 192 16.18 -6.13 -5.87
N LYS A 193 16.29 -7.09 -6.80
CA LYS A 193 17.42 -8.05 -6.83
C LYS A 193 18.75 -7.36 -7.10
N ASP A 194 18.76 -6.38 -8.00
CA ASP A 194 19.99 -5.74 -8.47
C ASP A 194 20.50 -4.59 -7.57
N HIS A 195 19.65 -4.06 -6.69
CA HIS A 195 19.98 -2.88 -5.88
C HIS A 195 20.41 -3.24 -4.46
N LYS A 196 21.48 -2.59 -3.98
CA LYS A 196 22.02 -2.79 -2.63
C LYS A 196 21.15 -2.17 -1.53
N TYR A 197 20.39 -1.13 -1.85
CA TYR A 197 19.57 -0.38 -0.90
C TYR A 197 18.10 -0.59 -1.24
N LYS A 198 17.47 -1.54 -0.57
CA LYS A 198 16.11 -2.01 -0.89
C LYS A 198 15.07 -1.51 0.13
N MET A 199 15.51 -1.17 1.34
CA MET A 199 14.68 -0.67 2.43
C MET A 199 15.10 0.73 2.87
N VAL A 200 14.19 1.42 3.58
CA VAL A 200 14.44 2.78 4.06
C VAL A 200 15.62 2.84 5.02
N LYS A 201 15.72 1.85 5.92
CA LYS A 201 16.84 1.76 6.87
C LYS A 201 18.20 1.70 6.15
N ASP A 202 18.30 0.99 5.02
CA ASP A 202 19.55 0.84 4.28
C ASP A 202 19.96 2.15 3.61
N ALA A 203 18.99 2.86 3.01
CA ALA A 203 19.21 4.15 2.39
C ALA A 203 19.69 5.20 3.41
N MET A 204 19.08 5.22 4.61
CA MET A 204 19.45 6.15 5.68
C MET A 204 20.86 5.94 6.24
N MET A 205 21.43 4.74 6.15
CA MET A 205 22.77 4.46 6.68
C MET A 205 23.90 5.04 5.83
N THR A 206 23.63 5.55 4.63
CA THR A 206 24.66 6.03 3.71
C THR A 206 24.60 7.53 3.47
N SER A 207 25.76 8.17 3.27
CA SER A 207 25.82 9.61 2.95
C SER A 207 25.16 9.93 1.61
N ILE A 208 25.24 9.01 0.64
CA ILE A 208 24.59 9.15 -0.68
C ILE A 208 23.07 9.01 -0.54
N GLY A 209 22.59 8.00 0.18
CA GLY A 209 21.16 7.82 0.44
C GLY A 209 20.57 9.01 1.21
N LYS A 210 21.26 9.52 2.24
CA LYS A 210 20.87 10.77 2.92
C LYS A 210 20.78 11.96 1.96
N THR A 211 21.67 12.07 0.99
CA THR A 211 21.68 13.16 0.00
C THR A 211 20.55 13.02 -1.02
N LEU A 212 20.29 11.80 -1.49
CA LEU A 212 19.19 11.49 -2.40
C LEU A 212 17.82 11.68 -1.73
N ILE A 213 17.66 11.32 -0.45
CA ILE A 213 16.46 11.66 0.35
C ILE A 213 16.24 13.18 0.37
N LYS A 214 17.32 13.97 0.54
CA LYS A 214 17.26 15.44 0.54
C LYS A 214 16.92 16.03 -0.84
N LEU A 215 17.36 15.40 -1.93
CA LEU A 215 17.11 15.86 -3.30
C LEU A 215 15.70 15.50 -3.79
N ALA A 216 15.19 14.34 -3.39
CA ALA A 216 13.84 13.91 -3.71
C ALA A 216 12.74 14.86 -3.18
N GLY A 217 12.95 15.44 -2.00
CA GLY A 217 12.06 16.49 -1.48
C GLY A 217 12.14 17.83 -2.24
N ARG A 218 13.10 17.99 -3.15
CA ARG A 218 13.40 19.26 -3.86
C ARG A 218 13.08 19.24 -5.36
N ALA A 219 12.85 18.08 -5.98
CA ALA A 219 12.67 17.99 -7.42
C ALA A 219 11.19 18.23 -7.81
N PRO A 220 10.87 19.26 -8.62
CA PRO A 220 9.53 19.46 -9.17
C PRO A 220 9.19 18.49 -10.33
N PHE A 221 10.12 17.62 -10.73
CA PHE A 221 10.00 16.74 -11.90
C PHE A 221 9.61 15.30 -11.53
N SER A 222 8.30 15.03 -11.62
CA SER A 222 7.57 13.83 -12.07
C SER A 222 8.22 12.44 -12.19
N PHE A 223 9.05 11.95 -11.27
CA PHE A 223 9.21 10.50 -11.07
C PHE A 223 8.14 9.98 -10.10
N ALA A 224 6.89 10.27 -10.48
CA ALA A 224 5.71 10.01 -9.68
C ALA A 224 5.37 8.52 -9.64
N GLN A 225 6.01 7.81 -8.73
CA GLN A 225 5.52 6.68 -7.94
C GLN A 225 6.65 6.39 -6.94
N ILE A 226 6.52 6.84 -5.68
CA ILE A 226 7.53 6.68 -4.62
C ILE A 226 8.82 7.50 -4.84
N ASP A 227 8.68 8.82 -4.92
CA ASP A 227 9.59 9.77 -5.59
C ASP A 227 10.99 10.01 -4.96
N ALA A 228 11.69 8.97 -4.51
CA ALA A 228 13.09 9.05 -4.09
C ALA A 228 13.79 7.69 -4.14
N PHE A 229 13.07 6.66 -3.69
CA PHE A 229 13.57 5.31 -3.57
C PHE A 229 12.34 4.42 -3.62
N ASN A 230 12.21 3.66 -4.70
CA ASN A 230 11.24 2.57 -4.87
C ASN A 230 11.51 1.45 -3.86
N LEU A 231 11.46 1.76 -2.56
CA LEU A 231 11.88 0.84 -1.52
C LEU A 231 10.76 -0.15 -1.27
N LEU A 232 11.15 -1.40 -1.17
CA LEU A 232 10.22 -2.53 -1.10
C LEU A 232 9.27 -2.39 0.10
N ASP A 233 9.76 -1.91 1.23
CA ASP A 233 8.96 -1.68 2.45
C ASP A 233 7.87 -0.61 2.26
N LYS A 234 8.18 0.50 1.58
CA LYS A 234 7.21 1.55 1.24
C LYS A 234 6.17 1.08 0.23
N VAL A 235 6.62 0.36 -0.81
CA VAL A 235 5.72 -0.25 -1.79
C VAL A 235 4.74 -1.18 -1.08
N LEU A 236 5.23 -2.10 -0.25
CA LEU A 236 4.38 -3.03 0.48
C LEU A 236 3.44 -2.30 1.45
N LEU A 237 3.90 -1.24 2.12
CA LEU A 237 3.03 -0.42 2.96
C LEU A 237 1.89 0.20 2.16
N HIS A 238 2.17 0.77 1.00
CA HIS A 238 1.17 1.33 0.08
C HIS A 238 0.18 0.25 -0.39
N GLU A 239 0.67 -0.88 -0.88
CA GLU A 239 -0.17 -1.98 -1.36
C GLU A 239 -1.05 -2.58 -0.24
N MET A 240 -0.55 -2.64 1.00
CA MET A 240 -1.35 -3.05 2.16
C MET A 240 -2.52 -2.11 2.43
N MET A 241 -2.41 -0.80 2.13
CA MET A 241 -3.52 0.16 2.29
C MET A 241 -4.67 -0.16 1.34
N HIS A 242 -4.40 -0.72 0.17
CA HIS A 242 -5.42 -1.20 -0.75
C HIS A 242 -6.06 -2.52 -0.31
N GLY A 243 -5.45 -3.23 0.62
CA GLY A 243 -5.94 -4.51 1.09
C GLY A 243 -7.30 -4.39 1.78
N ARG A 244 -8.14 -5.39 1.58
CA ARG A 244 -9.53 -5.40 2.08
C ARG A 244 -9.64 -5.09 3.58
N ALA A 245 -8.76 -5.65 4.39
CA ALA A 245 -8.79 -5.48 5.84
C ALA A 245 -8.32 -4.09 6.30
N ALA A 246 -7.65 -3.30 5.45
CA ALA A 246 -7.11 -1.99 5.83
C ALA A 246 -8.20 -0.95 6.10
N TRP A 247 -9.33 -1.01 5.38
CA TRP A 247 -10.45 -0.10 5.59
C TRP A 247 -11.79 -0.69 5.19
N LYS A 248 -12.81 -0.35 5.97
CA LYS A 248 -14.21 -0.72 5.73
C LYS A 248 -15.03 0.53 5.51
N THR A 249 -15.94 0.48 4.57
CA THR A 249 -16.94 1.52 4.32
C THR A 249 -18.33 0.91 4.32
N TYR A 250 -19.35 1.74 4.16
CA TYR A 250 -20.72 1.29 3.96
C TYR A 250 -21.11 1.45 2.49
N ASP A 251 -21.89 0.53 1.95
CA ASP A 251 -22.52 0.67 0.64
C ASP A 251 -23.81 1.52 0.72
N ASP A 252 -24.53 1.63 -0.41
CA ASP A 252 -25.78 2.38 -0.51
C ASP A 252 -26.91 1.81 0.38
N HIS A 253 -26.81 0.54 0.76
CA HIS A 253 -27.72 -0.17 1.65
C HIS A 253 -27.31 -0.09 3.13
N ARG A 254 -26.18 0.59 3.42
CA ARG A 254 -25.53 0.66 4.73
C ARG A 254 -25.00 -0.69 5.20
N ASP A 255 -24.73 -1.61 4.28
CA ASP A 255 -24.01 -2.82 4.58
C ASP A 255 -22.51 -2.51 4.64
N LEU A 256 -21.84 -3.07 5.66
CA LEU A 256 -20.41 -2.87 5.84
C LEU A 256 -19.67 -3.65 4.75
N ILE A 257 -18.97 -2.94 3.87
CA ILE A 257 -18.13 -3.50 2.82
C ILE A 257 -16.67 -3.23 3.13
N GLU A 258 -15.85 -4.27 3.01
CA GLU A 258 -14.40 -4.16 3.16
C GLU A 258 -13.80 -3.91 1.77
N VAL A 259 -13.10 -2.78 1.60
CA VAL A 259 -12.69 -2.30 0.26
C VAL A 259 -11.22 -1.89 0.20
N GLY A 260 -10.58 -1.61 1.33
CA GLY A 260 -9.28 -0.95 1.35
C GLY A 260 -9.38 0.54 0.95
N LEU A 261 -8.23 1.18 0.80
CA LEU A 261 -8.12 2.56 0.31
C LEU A 261 -7.96 2.60 -1.21
N ASN A 262 -8.23 3.76 -1.80
CA ASN A 262 -8.09 3.99 -3.23
C ASN A 262 -6.82 4.77 -3.53
N ASP A 263 -6.47 4.80 -4.80
CA ASP A 263 -5.54 5.75 -5.38
C ASP A 263 -6.30 6.96 -5.90
N VAL A 264 -6.30 8.03 -5.11
CA VAL A 264 -7.19 9.16 -5.36
C VAL A 264 -6.67 9.99 -6.53
N GLU A 265 -7.56 10.28 -7.49
CA GLU A 265 -7.26 11.14 -8.62
C GLU A 265 -7.32 12.62 -8.19
N LEU A 266 -6.32 13.39 -8.59
CA LEU A 266 -6.37 14.85 -8.52
C LEU A 266 -7.46 15.38 -9.47
N LYS A 267 -8.15 16.44 -9.04
CA LYS A 267 -9.00 17.22 -9.93
C LYS A 267 -8.08 17.85 -10.97
N SER A 268 -8.23 17.42 -12.22
CA SER A 268 -7.30 17.60 -13.34
C SER A 268 -6.64 18.98 -13.42
N GLY A 269 -5.36 19.02 -13.77
CA GLY A 269 -4.74 20.19 -14.40
C GLY A 269 -4.92 20.13 -15.93
N TYR A 270 -5.13 21.26 -16.60
CA TYR A 270 -5.16 21.30 -18.06
C TYR A 270 -3.73 21.15 -18.61
N PHE A 271 -3.51 20.14 -19.46
CA PHE A 271 -2.33 20.08 -20.33
C PHE A 271 -2.81 20.19 -21.79
N GLY A 272 -3.04 21.42 -22.25
CA GLY A 272 -3.68 21.70 -23.53
C GLY A 272 -5.20 21.45 -23.52
N LEU A 273 -5.74 20.82 -24.58
CA LEU A 273 -7.18 20.54 -24.77
C LEU A 273 -7.69 19.24 -24.11
N HIS A 274 -6.82 18.45 -23.46
CA HIS A 274 -7.21 17.18 -22.85
C HIS A 274 -7.07 17.23 -21.32
N MET A 275 -8.14 16.86 -20.60
CA MET A 275 -8.08 16.62 -19.16
C MET A 275 -7.34 15.30 -18.92
N VAL A 276 -6.12 15.39 -18.38
CA VAL A 276 -5.39 14.21 -17.90
C VAL A 276 -5.65 14.08 -16.41
N LYS A 277 -6.43 13.05 -16.03
CA LYS A 277 -6.59 12.69 -14.63
C LYS A 277 -5.26 12.13 -14.11
N ALA A 278 -4.73 12.74 -13.06
CA ALA A 278 -3.47 12.34 -12.46
C ALA A 278 -3.75 11.77 -11.07
N VAL A 279 -3.45 10.48 -10.87
CA VAL A 279 -3.43 9.86 -9.54
C VAL A 279 -2.43 10.58 -8.63
N ALA A 280 -2.82 10.78 -7.37
CA ALA A 280 -2.08 11.50 -6.34
C ALA A 280 -0.92 10.69 -5.73
N TYR A 281 -0.04 10.17 -6.59
CA TYR A 281 1.19 9.49 -6.19
C TYR A 281 2.36 10.44 -5.98
N GLY A 282 3.16 10.15 -4.97
CA GLY A 282 4.34 10.90 -4.57
C GLY A 282 3.99 12.12 -3.73
N TRP A 283 5.01 12.63 -3.03
CA TRP A 283 4.87 13.75 -2.09
C TRP A 283 4.15 14.95 -2.70
N SER A 284 4.61 15.44 -3.86
CA SER A 284 4.04 16.62 -4.51
C SER A 284 2.55 16.49 -4.81
N LYS A 285 2.10 15.31 -5.27
CA LYS A 285 0.69 15.12 -5.61
C LYS A 285 -0.17 14.81 -4.39
N ALA A 286 0.36 14.09 -3.40
CA ALA A 286 -0.32 13.86 -2.14
C ALA A 286 -0.54 15.17 -1.37
N THR A 287 0.45 16.06 -1.31
CA THR A 287 0.30 17.38 -0.69
C THR A 287 -0.63 18.29 -1.49
N LYS A 288 -0.57 18.22 -2.83
CA LYS A 288 -1.55 18.92 -3.67
C LYS A 288 -2.97 18.43 -3.39
N LEU A 289 -3.19 17.12 -3.32
CA LEU A 289 -4.47 16.52 -2.97
C LEU A 289 -4.98 17.04 -1.62
N ALA A 290 -4.11 17.10 -0.61
CA ALA A 290 -4.44 17.67 0.70
C ALA A 290 -4.91 19.11 0.62
N SER A 291 -4.14 19.95 -0.08
CA SER A 291 -4.43 21.37 -0.20
C SER A 291 -5.73 21.69 -0.95
N GLU A 292 -6.10 20.85 -1.93
CA GLU A 292 -7.27 21.02 -2.81
C GLU A 292 -8.53 20.26 -2.33
N SER A 293 -8.38 19.36 -1.36
CA SER A 293 -9.51 18.60 -0.83
C SER A 293 -10.50 19.51 -0.11
N LYS A 294 -11.80 19.20 -0.26
CA LYS A 294 -12.86 19.99 0.38
C LYS A 294 -13.14 19.50 1.79
N VAL A 295 -13.15 18.20 2.02
CA VAL A 295 -13.62 17.56 3.27
C VAL A 295 -12.87 16.23 3.46
N MET A 296 -12.47 15.90 4.69
CA MET A 296 -11.92 14.58 5.04
C MET A 296 -13.03 13.53 5.10
N GLY A 297 -12.70 12.26 4.86
CA GLY A 297 -13.67 11.16 4.90
C GLY A 297 -14.48 10.95 3.62
N SER A 298 -14.25 11.74 2.56
CA SER A 298 -14.83 11.48 1.23
C SER A 298 -13.98 10.48 0.42
N PRO A 299 -14.52 9.84 -0.63
CA PRO A 299 -13.72 9.00 -1.52
C PRO A 299 -12.56 9.73 -2.20
N GLU A 300 -12.65 11.05 -2.38
CA GLU A 300 -11.63 11.89 -3.03
C GLU A 300 -10.73 12.65 -2.05
N SER A 301 -10.75 12.32 -0.76
CA SER A 301 -9.94 13.00 0.24
C SER A 301 -8.61 12.30 0.52
N PRO A 302 -7.62 12.99 1.11
CA PRO A 302 -6.29 12.43 1.31
C PRO A 302 -6.26 11.24 2.27
N ASP A 303 -7.18 11.15 3.23
CA ASP A 303 -7.37 9.97 4.09
C ASP A 303 -8.04 8.79 3.39
N ALA A 304 -8.47 8.94 2.12
CA ALA A 304 -8.87 7.84 1.25
C ALA A 304 -7.76 7.43 0.27
N ASN A 305 -6.63 8.16 0.24
CA ASN A 305 -5.50 7.94 -0.66
C ASN A 305 -4.43 7.06 -0.01
N ALA A 306 -4.21 5.85 -0.54
CA ALA A 306 -3.21 4.91 -0.04
C ALA A 306 -1.81 5.55 0.09
N ASP A 307 -1.41 6.32 -0.91
CA ASP A 307 -0.08 6.93 -0.93
C ASP A 307 0.10 8.02 0.13
N SER A 308 -0.92 8.82 0.42
CA SER A 308 -0.87 9.82 1.51
C SER A 308 -0.59 9.16 2.86
N LEU A 309 -1.23 8.01 3.14
CA LEU A 309 -1.00 7.27 4.37
C LEU A 309 0.37 6.56 4.37
N ALA A 310 0.80 5.98 3.24
CA ALA A 310 2.11 5.35 3.12
C ALA A 310 3.26 6.36 3.30
N LEU A 311 3.12 7.57 2.75
CA LEU A 311 4.04 8.69 2.95
C LEU A 311 4.07 9.12 4.42
N PHE A 312 2.90 9.24 5.06
CA PHE A 312 2.82 9.57 6.48
C PHE A 312 3.51 8.50 7.34
N GLY A 313 3.23 7.21 7.11
CA GLY A 313 3.82 6.13 7.89
C GLY A 313 5.33 5.99 7.71
N SER A 314 5.82 6.17 6.48
CA SER A 314 7.24 6.06 6.17
C SER A 314 8.07 7.28 6.56
N SER A 315 7.43 8.39 6.97
CA SER A 315 8.10 9.64 7.34
C SER A 315 8.96 9.57 8.60
N LYS A 316 8.80 8.54 9.46
CA LYS A 316 9.66 8.26 10.64
C LYS A 316 11.15 8.30 10.29
N TYR A 317 11.47 7.91 9.07
CA TYR A 317 12.82 7.72 8.58
C TYR A 317 13.30 8.86 7.67
N SER A 318 12.50 9.90 7.54
CA SER A 318 12.85 11.05 6.73
C SER A 318 12.89 12.27 7.65
N ASN A 319 14.09 12.80 7.93
CA ASN A 319 14.27 14.09 8.58
C ASN A 319 13.81 15.22 7.63
N ILE A 320 12.53 15.22 7.27
CA ILE A 320 11.91 16.16 6.35
C ILE A 320 11.75 17.53 7.04
N SER A 321 11.53 17.57 8.35
CA SER A 321 11.34 18.83 9.09
C SER A 321 12.58 19.73 9.12
N THR A 322 13.80 19.19 9.07
CA THR A 322 15.02 20.03 9.03
C THR A 322 15.35 20.60 7.65
N ASN A 323 14.62 20.24 6.59
CA ASN A 323 14.94 20.67 5.22
C ASN A 323 13.82 21.48 4.54
N LEU A 324 12.65 21.66 5.17
CA LEU A 324 11.50 22.36 4.58
C LEU A 324 11.36 23.84 4.95
N GLU A 325 12.06 24.34 5.99
CA GLU A 325 12.20 25.79 6.20
C GLU A 325 12.82 26.49 4.97
N ALA A 326 13.60 25.78 4.16
CA ALA A 326 14.17 26.31 2.92
C ALA A 326 13.20 26.26 1.70
N CYS A 327 12.01 25.67 1.85
CA CYS A 327 11.06 25.45 0.75
C CYS A 327 9.76 26.29 0.86
N ALA A 328 9.51 26.94 1.99
CA ALA A 328 8.38 27.87 2.13
C ALA A 328 8.66 29.26 1.51
N ASP A 329 9.93 29.55 1.22
CA ASP A 329 10.42 30.84 0.71
C ASP A 329 10.79 30.83 -0.80
N ALA A 330 10.39 29.81 -1.57
CA ALA A 330 10.62 29.67 -3.01
C ALA A 330 9.33 29.44 -3.80
#